data_AF-A0AA36H8H7-F1
#
_entry.id   AF-A0AA36H8H7-F1
#
_cell.length_a   1.000
_cell.length_b   1.000
_cell.length_c   1.000
_cell.angle_alpha   90.00
_cell.angle_beta   90.00
_cell.angle_gamma   90.00
#
_symmetry.space_group_name_H-M   'P 1'
#
loop_
_entity.id
_entity.type
_entity.pdbx_description
1 polymer ?
#
loop_
_entity_poly.entity_id
_entity_poly.type
_entity_poly.pdbx_seq_one_letter_code
_entity_poly.pdbx_strand_id
1 'polypeptide(L)'
;MPFEQLPVLEVDGKRIARSYTICRFLARRFGFAGHTPFEEAIVDSIVDQFRDYLFETRPFLVLLIGVGDGDVETLKKTLFLPERAKLFGFMKNFLNDSKSGYLVGDSVTWADLCLAEHVGTYAELFPEMLEGYPEIKAHTDMVRSIFQLKQWIEKRPKTKF
;
A
#
# COMPACT_ATOMS: atom_id res chain seq x y z
N MET A 1 -20.01 10.18 12.10
CA MET A 1 -18.97 9.22 11.67
C MET A 1 -19.40 7.83 12.16
N PRO A 2 -19.55 6.82 11.28
CA PRO A 2 -20.15 5.53 11.68
C PRO A 2 -19.47 4.82 12.87
N PHE A 3 -18.15 4.92 12.98
CA PHE A 3 -17.35 4.27 14.03
C PHE A 3 -16.41 5.26 14.74
N GLU A 4 -16.73 6.55 14.75
CA GLU A 4 -15.91 7.61 15.37
C GLU A 4 -14.43 7.64 14.92
N GLN A 5 -14.15 7.06 13.75
CA GLN A 5 -12.83 6.95 13.16
C GLN A 5 -12.86 7.47 11.73
N LEU A 6 -11.74 8.04 11.31
CA LEU A 6 -11.45 8.34 9.91
C LEU A 6 -10.62 7.20 9.27
N PRO A 7 -10.66 7.05 7.94
CA PRO A 7 -11.44 7.85 6.98
C PRO A 7 -12.92 7.44 6.87
N VAL A 8 -13.75 8.38 6.38
CA VAL A 8 -15.15 8.17 5.99
C VAL A 8 -15.37 8.79 4.61
N LEU A 9 -15.90 8.01 3.67
CA LEU A 9 -16.35 8.46 2.36
C LEU A 9 -17.84 8.81 2.43
N GLU A 10 -18.25 9.90 1.79
CA GLU A 10 -19.65 10.24 1.58
C GLU A 10 -19.99 10.19 0.08
N VAL A 11 -21.05 9.47 -0.28
CA VAL A 11 -21.56 9.31 -1.65
C VAL A 11 -23.06 9.56 -1.60
N ASP A 12 -23.51 10.65 -2.22
CA ASP A 12 -24.94 11.05 -2.25
C ASP A 12 -25.58 11.10 -0.85
N GLY A 13 -24.85 11.68 0.12
CA GLY A 13 -25.28 11.78 1.52
C GLY A 13 -25.19 10.48 2.32
N LYS A 14 -24.80 9.35 1.71
CA LYS A 14 -24.59 8.07 2.40
C LYS A 14 -23.12 7.90 2.76
N ARG A 15 -22.86 7.37 3.96
CA ARG A 15 -21.51 7.28 4.53
C ARG A 15 -20.98 5.85 4.53
N ILE A 16 -19.74 5.68 4.07
CA ILE A 16 -18.97 4.43 4.12
C ILE A 16 -17.73 4.70 4.97
N ALA A 17 -17.52 3.92 6.04
CA ALA A 17 -16.31 3.99 6.86
C ALA A 17 -15.33 2.87 6.49
N ARG A 18 -14.14 2.90 7.11
CA ARG A 18 -13.01 1.96 6.92
C ARG A 18 -12.29 2.17 5.58
N SER A 19 -11.00 2.51 5.66
CA SER A 19 -10.14 2.78 4.50
C SER A 19 -10.21 1.69 3.43
N TYR A 20 -9.99 0.42 3.80
CA TYR A 20 -10.00 -0.70 2.84
C TYR A 20 -11.36 -0.92 2.17
N THR A 21 -12.46 -0.75 2.93
CA THR A 21 -13.82 -0.84 2.36
C THR A 21 -14.09 0.30 1.39
N ILE A 22 -13.66 1.51 1.74
CA ILE A 22 -13.75 2.70 0.87
C ILE A 22 -12.94 2.49 -0.41
N CYS A 23 -11.67 2.07 -0.28
CA CYS A 23 -10.79 1.81 -1.42
C CYS A 23 -11.37 0.74 -2.35
N ARG A 24 -11.82 -0.41 -1.81
CA ARG A 24 -12.47 -1.46 -2.60
C ARG A 24 -13.73 -0.98 -3.31
N PHE A 25 -14.58 -0.21 -2.63
CA PHE A 25 -15.79 0.36 -3.23
C PHE A 25 -15.45 1.27 -4.42
N LEU A 26 -14.48 2.18 -4.27
CA LEU A 26 -14.03 3.07 -5.34
C LEU A 26 -13.33 2.28 -6.46
N ALA A 27 -12.50 1.29 -6.12
CA ALA A 27 -11.82 0.43 -7.06
C ALA A 27 -12.82 -0.30 -7.96
N ARG A 28 -13.87 -0.90 -7.39
CA ARG A 28 -14.95 -1.53 -8.18
C ARG A 28 -15.68 -0.54 -9.06
N ARG A 29 -16.00 0.64 -8.52
CA ARG A 29 -16.74 1.68 -9.26
C ARG A 29 -15.97 2.21 -10.48
N PHE A 30 -14.65 2.24 -10.41
CA PHE A 30 -13.79 2.85 -11.44
C PHE A 30 -12.90 1.86 -12.19
N GLY A 31 -13.05 0.55 -11.97
CA GLY A 31 -12.37 -0.49 -12.75
C GLY A 31 -10.94 -0.83 -12.28
N PHE A 32 -10.63 -0.65 -11.00
CA PHE A 32 -9.32 -0.94 -10.39
C PHE A 32 -9.35 -2.10 -9.39
N ALA A 33 -10.42 -2.91 -9.39
CA ALA A 33 -10.57 -4.03 -8.48
C ALA A 33 -10.05 -5.37 -9.04
N GLY A 34 -9.74 -5.44 -10.34
CA GLY A 34 -9.55 -6.69 -11.10
C GLY A 34 -10.63 -6.84 -12.17
N HIS A 35 -10.39 -7.67 -13.19
CA HIS A 35 -11.30 -7.84 -14.33
C HIS A 35 -12.30 -8.98 -14.17
N THR A 36 -12.04 -9.90 -13.24
CA THR A 36 -12.92 -11.02 -12.94
C THR A 36 -13.17 -11.14 -11.44
N PRO A 37 -14.26 -11.80 -11.00
CA PRO A 37 -14.49 -12.05 -9.57
C PRO A 37 -13.34 -12.78 -8.87
N PHE A 38 -12.62 -13.64 -9.60
CA PHE A 38 -11.45 -14.34 -9.06
C PHE A 38 -10.25 -13.41 -8.92
N GLU A 39 -9.97 -12.58 -9.93
CA GLU A 39 -8.94 -11.54 -9.81
C GLU A 39 -9.24 -10.58 -8.66
N GLU A 40 -10.48 -10.12 -8.50
CA GLU A 40 -10.88 -9.30 -7.37
C GLU A 40 -10.57 -9.96 -6.02
N ALA A 41 -10.80 -11.27 -5.91
CA ALA A 41 -10.49 -12.02 -4.69
C ALA A 41 -8.98 -12.12 -4.43
N ILE A 42 -8.15 -12.24 -5.47
CA ILE A 42 -6.69 -12.22 -5.33
C ILE A 42 -6.19 -10.82 -4.98
N VAL A 43 -6.74 -9.76 -5.57
CA VAL A 43 -6.44 -8.37 -5.20
C VAL A 43 -6.78 -8.14 -3.73
N ASP A 44 -7.96 -8.60 -3.29
CA ASP A 44 -8.38 -8.51 -1.88
C ASP A 44 -7.43 -9.25 -0.94
N SER A 45 -6.98 -10.46 -1.29
CA SER A 45 -6.07 -11.24 -0.45
C SER A 45 -4.70 -10.60 -0.32
N ILE A 46 -4.18 -9.98 -1.39
CA ILE A 46 -2.93 -9.22 -1.36
C ILE A 46 -3.06 -8.02 -0.41
N VAL A 47 -4.18 -7.29 -0.47
CA VAL A 47 -4.38 -6.14 0.40
C VAL A 47 -4.60 -6.54 1.86
N ASP A 48 -5.28 -7.65 2.12
CA ASP A 48 -5.41 -8.18 3.47
C ASP A 48 -4.03 -8.61 4.04
N GLN A 49 -3.17 -9.26 3.23
CA GLN A 49 -1.79 -9.56 3.63
C GLN A 49 -0.96 -8.29 3.89
N PHE A 50 -1.16 -7.24 3.09
CA PHE A 50 -0.55 -5.93 3.32
C PHE A 50 -1.04 -5.28 4.62
N ARG A 51 -2.32 -5.44 4.94
CA ARG A 51 -2.92 -4.96 6.18
C ARG A 51 -2.35 -5.70 7.40
N ASP A 52 -2.14 -7.00 7.32
CA ASP A 52 -1.50 -7.77 8.38
C ASP A 52 -0.07 -7.28 8.63
N TYR A 53 0.71 -7.05 7.56
CA TYR A 53 2.03 -6.42 7.67
C TYR A 53 1.98 -5.05 8.36
N LEU A 54 1.02 -4.18 8.02
CA LEU A 54 0.86 -2.88 8.69
C LEU A 54 0.48 -3.02 10.16
N PHE A 55 -0.27 -4.05 10.51
CA PHE A 55 -0.61 -4.36 11.89
C PHE A 55 0.61 -4.85 12.67
N GLU A 56 1.40 -5.76 12.10
CA GLU A 56 2.62 -6.30 12.70
C GLU A 56 3.68 -5.21 12.90
N THR A 57 3.81 -4.30 11.94
CA THR A 57 4.76 -3.18 12.00
C THR A 57 4.25 -1.96 12.75
N ARG A 58 3.02 -1.99 13.27
CA ARG A 58 2.37 -0.87 13.95
C ARG A 58 3.23 -0.23 15.08
N PRO A 59 3.94 -0.99 15.94
CA PRO A 59 4.81 -0.39 16.95
C PRO A 59 5.86 0.56 16.37
N PHE A 60 6.48 0.17 15.25
CA PHE A 60 7.43 1.03 14.53
C PHE A 60 6.73 2.25 13.93
N LEU A 61 5.61 2.04 13.24
CA LEU A 61 4.88 3.10 12.54
C LEU A 61 4.37 4.19 13.49
N VAL A 62 3.84 3.79 14.65
CA VAL A 62 3.33 4.71 15.68
C VAL A 62 4.47 5.55 16.28
N LEU A 63 5.63 4.93 16.55
CA LEU A 63 6.80 5.64 17.04
C LEU A 63 7.40 6.58 15.98
N LEU A 64 7.43 6.15 14.72
CA LEU A 64 7.93 6.95 13.60
C LEU A 64 7.13 8.25 13.42
N ILE A 65 5.82 8.23 13.65
CA ILE A 65 4.97 9.44 13.61
C ILE A 65 5.00 10.26 14.90
N GLY A 66 5.87 9.91 15.86
CA GLY A 66 6.10 10.64 17.10
C GLY A 66 5.07 10.36 18.20
N VAL A 67 4.40 9.20 18.16
CA VAL A 67 3.45 8.78 19.19
C VAL A 67 4.09 7.70 20.07
N GLY A 68 4.19 7.97 21.37
CA GLY A 68 4.79 7.06 22.35
C GLY A 68 6.30 7.19 22.49
N ASP A 69 6.84 6.48 23.48
CA ASP A 69 8.28 6.48 23.80
C ASP A 69 8.93 5.18 23.31
N GLY A 70 10.15 5.28 22.76
CA GLY A 70 10.90 4.11 22.32
C GLY A 70 12.07 4.47 21.40
N ASP A 71 12.78 3.43 20.94
CA ASP A 71 13.86 3.57 19.97
C ASP A 71 13.39 3.13 18.57
N VAL A 72 13.15 4.13 17.71
CA VAL A 72 12.68 3.94 16.34
C VAL A 72 13.69 3.20 15.48
N GLU A 73 14.99 3.39 15.72
CA GLU A 73 16.06 2.72 14.98
C GLU A 73 16.17 1.24 15.37
N THR A 74 15.98 0.93 16.66
CA THR A 74 15.87 -0.45 17.12
C THR A 74 14.66 -1.14 16.47
N LEU A 75 13.46 -0.55 16.54
CA LEU A 75 12.27 -1.14 15.91
C LEU A 75 12.36 -1.22 14.38
N LYS A 76 13.07 -0.29 13.74
CA LYS A 76 13.33 -0.37 12.29
C LYS A 76 14.07 -1.66 11.95
N LYS A 77 15.14 -1.97 12.70
CA LYS A 77 16.01 -3.13 12.45
C LYS A 77 15.40 -4.45 12.90
N THR A 78 14.72 -4.48 14.04
CA THR A 78 14.24 -5.72 14.65
C THR A 78 12.82 -6.11 14.26
N LEU A 79 12.03 -5.16 13.74
CA LEU A 79 10.62 -5.38 13.37
C LEU A 79 10.33 -4.96 11.93
N PHE A 80 10.51 -3.69 11.59
CA PHE A 80 10.05 -3.16 10.31
C PHE A 80 10.76 -3.81 9.11
N LEU A 81 12.09 -3.84 9.10
CA LEU A 81 12.86 -4.41 7.99
C LEU A 81 12.65 -5.94 7.84
N PRO A 82 12.58 -6.74 8.92
CA PRO A 82 12.18 -8.15 8.85
C PRO A 82 10.78 -8.38 8.30
N GLU A 83 9.75 -7.66 8.79
CA GLU A 83 8.39 -7.85 8.29
C GLU A 83 8.23 -7.36 6.85
N ARG A 84 8.93 -6.28 6.49
CA ARG A 84 9.03 -5.81 5.09
C ARG A 84 9.63 -6.89 4.21
N ALA A 85 10.68 -7.58 4.66
CA ALA A 85 11.31 -8.65 3.89
C ALA A 85 10.35 -9.81 3.61
N LYS A 86 9.49 -10.17 4.58
CA LYS A 86 8.43 -11.18 4.38
C LYS A 86 7.38 -10.70 3.36
N LEU A 87 6.83 -9.51 3.57
CA LEU A 87 5.84 -8.92 2.66
C LEU A 87 6.38 -8.88 1.23
N PHE A 88 7.59 -8.37 1.04
CA PHE A 88 8.22 -8.27 -0.27
C PHE A 88 8.51 -9.63 -0.90
N GLY A 89 8.84 -10.65 -0.10
CA GLY A 89 8.93 -12.02 -0.57
C GLY A 89 7.62 -12.51 -1.18
N PHE A 90 6.48 -12.25 -0.53
CA PHE A 90 5.17 -12.58 -1.07
C PHE A 90 4.83 -11.78 -2.33
N MET A 91 5.03 -10.45 -2.31
CA MET A 91 4.74 -9.59 -3.47
C MET A 91 5.60 -9.96 -4.68
N LYS A 92 6.86 -10.32 -4.45
CA LYS A 92 7.76 -10.80 -5.51
C LYS A 92 7.23 -12.07 -6.19
N ASN A 93 6.61 -12.99 -5.45
CA ASN A 93 6.01 -14.18 -6.06
C ASN A 93 4.89 -13.79 -7.04
N PHE A 94 3.99 -12.88 -6.63
CA PHE A 94 2.96 -12.35 -7.53
C PHE A 94 3.54 -11.64 -8.76
N LEU A 95 4.60 -10.82 -8.56
CA LEU A 95 5.26 -10.13 -9.67
C LEU A 95 5.99 -11.07 -10.63
N ASN A 96 6.58 -12.16 -10.13
CA ASN A 96 7.25 -13.16 -10.96
C ASN A 96 6.26 -13.95 -11.83
N ASP A 97 5.06 -14.21 -11.30
CA ASP A 97 3.99 -14.88 -12.04
C ASP A 97 3.27 -13.92 -13.02
N SER A 98 3.43 -12.62 -12.81
CA SER A 98 2.90 -11.56 -13.67
C SER A 98 3.75 -11.35 -14.91
N LYS A 99 3.07 -11.12 -16.05
CA LYS A 99 3.70 -10.70 -17.31
C LYS A 99 3.57 -9.20 -17.58
N SER A 100 2.77 -8.51 -16.77
CA SER A 100 2.43 -7.09 -16.96
C SER A 100 3.23 -6.15 -16.07
N GLY A 101 3.85 -6.71 -15.01
CA GLY A 101 4.50 -5.94 -13.96
C GLY A 101 3.54 -5.43 -12.88
N TYR A 102 2.22 -5.67 -13.00
CA TYR A 102 1.26 -5.46 -11.91
C TYR A 102 1.11 -6.73 -11.05
N LEU A 103 0.63 -6.56 -9.83
CA LEU A 103 0.47 -7.67 -8.88
C LEU A 103 -0.59 -8.69 -9.32
N VAL A 104 -1.64 -8.25 -10.01
CA VAL A 104 -2.71 -9.12 -10.52
C VAL A 104 -3.12 -8.67 -11.92
N GLY A 105 -3.29 -9.62 -12.83
CA GLY A 105 -3.77 -9.36 -14.19
C GLY A 105 -2.78 -8.53 -15.02
N ASP A 106 -3.33 -7.71 -15.92
CA ASP A 106 -2.58 -6.92 -16.89
C ASP A 106 -2.75 -5.40 -16.76
N SER A 107 -3.47 -4.94 -15.73
CA SER A 107 -3.73 -3.54 -15.47
C SER A 107 -3.60 -3.17 -13.99
N VAL A 108 -3.52 -1.87 -13.71
CA VAL A 108 -3.36 -1.38 -12.34
C VAL A 108 -4.58 -1.70 -11.48
N THR A 109 -4.32 -2.25 -10.30
CA THR A 109 -5.33 -2.48 -9.27
C THR A 109 -5.05 -1.63 -8.03
N TRP A 110 -6.02 -1.54 -7.13
CA TRP A 110 -5.80 -0.84 -5.87
C TRP A 110 -4.77 -1.52 -4.94
N ALA A 111 -4.47 -2.82 -5.14
CA ALA A 111 -3.35 -3.48 -4.48
C ALA A 111 -1.99 -2.88 -4.90
N ASP A 112 -1.83 -2.58 -6.19
CA ASP A 112 -0.63 -1.93 -6.72
C ASP A 112 -0.45 -0.54 -6.11
N LEU A 113 -1.54 0.22 -5.97
CA LEU A 113 -1.52 1.54 -5.34
C LEU A 113 -1.11 1.46 -3.86
N CYS A 114 -1.63 0.48 -3.11
CA CYS A 114 -1.26 0.27 -1.71
C CYS A 114 0.24 -0.01 -1.56
N LEU A 115 0.79 -0.93 -2.37
CA LEU A 115 2.20 -1.27 -2.30
C LEU A 115 3.07 -0.09 -2.74
N ALA A 116 2.80 0.50 -3.91
CA ALA A 116 3.63 1.56 -4.48
C ALA A 116 3.61 2.85 -3.65
N GLU A 117 2.49 3.19 -2.99
CA GLU A 117 2.47 4.33 -2.07
C GLU A 117 3.28 4.05 -0.82
N HIS A 118 3.11 2.87 -0.21
CA HIS A 118 3.87 2.48 0.98
C HIS A 118 5.38 2.51 0.70
N VAL A 119 5.81 1.84 -0.37
CA VAL A 119 7.22 1.80 -0.76
C VAL A 119 7.75 3.19 -1.08
N GLY A 120 6.98 4.01 -1.82
CA GLY A 120 7.37 5.38 -2.14
C GLY A 120 7.61 6.23 -0.90
N THR A 121 6.68 6.20 0.06
CA THR A 121 6.80 6.98 1.31
C THR A 121 8.01 6.57 2.14
N TYR A 122 8.21 5.27 2.35
CA TYR A 122 9.29 4.80 3.23
C TYR A 122 10.67 4.82 2.56
N ALA A 123 10.76 4.67 1.24
CA ALA A 123 12.02 4.82 0.52
C ALA A 123 12.54 6.28 0.52
N GLU A 124 11.65 7.27 0.61
CA GLU A 124 12.02 8.67 0.80
C GLU A 124 12.58 8.94 2.22
N LEU A 125 12.10 8.20 3.23
CA LEU A 125 12.55 8.34 4.62
C LEU A 125 13.83 7.57 4.94
N PHE A 126 13.95 6.34 4.43
CA PHE A 126 15.12 5.49 4.64
C PHE A 126 15.39 4.60 3.41
N PRO A 127 16.57 4.72 2.77
CA PRO A 127 16.91 3.94 1.57
C PRO A 127 16.87 2.41 1.75
N GLU A 128 17.05 1.92 2.99
CA GLU A 128 17.02 0.49 3.36
C GLU A 128 15.67 -0.18 2.98
N MET A 129 14.61 0.60 2.75
CA MET A 129 13.32 0.10 2.29
C MET A 129 13.45 -0.77 1.02
N LEU A 130 14.31 -0.37 0.08
CA LEU A 130 14.44 -1.02 -1.23
C LEU A 130 15.68 -1.92 -1.36
N GLU A 131 16.51 -2.01 -0.32
CA GLU A 131 17.75 -2.79 -0.36
C GLU A 131 17.45 -4.28 -0.57
N GLY A 132 17.94 -4.83 -1.68
CA GLY A 132 17.75 -6.23 -2.07
C GLY A 132 16.45 -6.55 -2.83
N TYR A 133 15.64 -5.55 -3.21
CA TYR A 133 14.34 -5.76 -3.87
C TYR A 133 14.15 -4.90 -5.12
N PRO A 134 14.98 -5.09 -6.17
CA PRO A 134 14.88 -4.32 -7.40
C PRO A 134 13.54 -4.49 -8.13
N GLU A 135 12.88 -5.64 -8.01
CA GLU A 135 11.58 -5.91 -8.63
C GLU A 135 10.46 -5.07 -7.99
N ILE A 136 10.50 -4.91 -6.67
CA ILE A 136 9.56 -4.04 -5.94
C ILE A 136 9.79 -2.57 -6.29
N LYS A 137 11.06 -2.16 -6.45
CA LYS A 137 11.40 -0.83 -6.95
C LYS A 137 10.82 -0.61 -8.35
N ALA A 138 11.03 -1.56 -9.26
CA ALA A 138 10.55 -1.46 -10.64
C ALA A 138 9.01 -1.37 -10.70
N HIS A 139 8.30 -2.19 -9.93
CA HIS A 139 6.84 -2.09 -9.76
C HIS A 139 6.43 -0.71 -9.25
N THR A 140 7.06 -0.23 -8.18
CA THR A 140 6.74 1.07 -7.56
C THR A 140 6.95 2.23 -8.54
N ASP A 141 8.08 2.24 -9.25
CA ASP A 141 8.38 3.26 -10.27
C ASP A 141 7.37 3.22 -11.41
N MET A 142 7.02 2.02 -11.90
CA MET A 142 6.04 1.84 -12.96
C MET A 142 4.67 2.38 -12.55
N VAL A 143 4.15 1.98 -11.38
CA VAL A 143 2.85 2.43 -10.88
C VAL A 143 2.85 3.96 -10.67
N ARG A 144 3.87 4.52 -10.02
CA ARG A 144 3.99 5.97 -9.78
C ARG A 144 4.22 6.78 -11.06
N SER A 145 4.61 6.15 -12.17
CA SER A 145 4.75 6.79 -13.48
C SER A 145 3.44 6.96 -14.25
N ILE A 146 2.35 6.30 -13.81
CA ILE A 146 1.01 6.46 -14.41
C ILE A 146 0.66 7.95 -14.39
N PHE A 147 0.37 8.52 -15.57
CA PHE A 147 0.31 9.96 -15.78
C PHE A 147 -0.56 10.69 -14.74
N GLN A 148 -1.79 10.20 -14.50
CA GLN A 148 -2.72 10.80 -13.54
C GLN A 148 -2.20 10.67 -12.09
N LEU A 149 -1.57 9.55 -11.74
CA LEU A 149 -1.02 9.32 -10.40
C LEU A 149 0.21 10.19 -10.15
N LYS A 150 1.11 10.29 -11.14
CA LYS A 150 2.28 11.17 -11.10
C LYS A 150 1.86 12.62 -10.88
N GLN A 151 0.88 13.11 -11.65
CA GLN A 151 0.33 14.45 -11.48
C GLN A 151 -0.25 14.69 -10.08
N TRP A 152 -0.93 13.68 -9.52
CA TRP A 152 -1.43 13.74 -8.15
C TRP A 152 -0.30 13.81 -7.12
N ILE A 153 0.73 12.97 -7.23
CA ILE A 153 1.88 12.95 -6.31
C ILE A 153 2.66 14.29 -6.32
N GLU A 154 2.77 14.92 -7.49
CA GLU A 154 3.40 16.24 -7.63
C GLU A 154 2.60 17.35 -6.94
N LYS A 155 1.26 17.27 -6.99
CA LYS A 155 0.35 18.33 -6.51
C LYS A 155 -0.19 18.13 -5.10
N ARG A 156 -0.18 16.89 -4.57
CA ARG A 156 -0.74 16.58 -3.25
C ARG A 156 -0.01 17.37 -2.16
N PRO A 157 -0.71 17.76 -1.07
CA PRO A 157 -0.05 18.40 0.07
C PRO A 157 1.16 17.59 0.55
N LYS A 158 2.25 18.28 0.89
CA LYS A 158 3.44 17.64 1.45
C LYS A 158 3.21 17.40 2.95
N THR A 159 3.07 16.14 3.33
CA THR A 159 2.95 15.67 4.71
C THR A 159 4.16 14.84 5.09
N LYS A 160 4.38 14.63 6.39
CA LYS A 160 5.48 13.79 6.88
C LYS A 160 5.27 12.29 6.61
N PHE A 161 4.01 11.88 6.48
CA PHE A 161 3.51 10.53 6.24
C PHE A 161 2.12 10.61 5.60
#